data_AF-F5T702-F1
#
_entry.id   AF-F5T702-F1
#
_cell.length_a   1.000
_cell.length_b   1.000
_cell.length_c   1.000
_cell.angle_alpha   90.00
_cell.angle_beta   90.00
_cell.angle_gamma   90.00
#
_symmetry.space_group_name_H-M   'P 1'
#
loop_
_entity.id
_entity.type
_entity.pdbx_description
1 polymer ?
#
loop_
_entity_poly.entity_id
_entity_poly.type
_entity_poly.pdbx_seq_one_letter_code
_entity_poly.pdbx_strand_id
1 'polypeptide(L)'
;MKKIKRIFILLSVLLFSAFLLSCSKKEEESTSVSAEEASGLEGVITNYFQQIEAQDDEQLEESINSAYKAKEELFYNALSNYKNTKKDLGEFQEIEKVDVKKEGDTYVVDLHAKYAKRELIFHAALHDDYSGFSELSFNPVYSLSEKLFAAFQNMIVGMGTVFAVLVFIAWIISLFAHLHRWEVRQAEKRRKEMERAVR
;
A
#
# COMPACT_ATOMS: atom_id res chain seq x y z
N MET A 1 -23.52 -10.63 33.46
CA MET A 1 -22.57 -9.85 32.63
C MET A 1 -21.76 -10.67 31.61
N LYS A 2 -21.21 -11.86 31.94
CA LYS A 2 -20.35 -12.63 31.00
C LYS A 2 -21.09 -13.14 29.73
N LYS A 3 -22.37 -13.53 29.83
CA LYS A 3 -23.16 -14.01 28.68
C LYS A 3 -23.53 -12.89 27.69
N ILE A 4 -23.84 -11.69 28.19
CA ILE A 4 -24.13 -10.50 27.37
C ILE A 4 -22.89 -10.05 26.60
N LYS A 5 -21.70 -10.06 27.23
CA LYS A 5 -20.43 -9.76 26.54
C LYS A 5 -20.09 -10.78 25.44
N ARG A 6 -20.40 -12.07 25.63
CA ARG A 6 -20.21 -13.11 24.60
C ARG A 6 -21.17 -12.97 23.43
N ILE A 7 -22.42 -12.60 23.69
CA ILE A 7 -23.42 -12.33 22.64
C ILE A 7 -23.03 -11.07 21.83
N PHE A 8 -22.54 -10.02 22.49
CA PHE A 8 -22.08 -8.81 21.80
C PHE A 8 -20.87 -9.08 20.89
N ILE A 9 -19.92 -9.90 21.33
CA ILE A 9 -18.75 -10.30 20.52
C ILE A 9 -19.20 -11.14 19.33
N LEU A 10 -20.10 -12.11 19.52
CA LEU A 10 -20.63 -12.93 18.43
C LEU A 10 -21.41 -12.11 17.40
N LEU A 11 -22.20 -11.14 17.85
CA LEU A 11 -22.96 -10.24 16.96
C LEU A 11 -22.03 -9.29 16.18
N SER A 12 -20.97 -8.81 16.80
CA SER A 12 -19.93 -8.01 16.15
C SER A 12 -19.19 -8.79 15.06
N VAL A 13 -18.80 -10.04 15.34
CA VAL A 13 -18.14 -10.91 14.35
C VAL A 13 -19.07 -11.24 13.17
N LEU A 14 -20.36 -11.46 13.43
CA LEU A 14 -21.35 -11.72 12.38
C LEU A 14 -21.59 -10.48 11.49
N LEU A 15 -21.68 -9.29 12.08
CA LEU A 15 -21.79 -8.01 11.35
C LEU A 15 -20.55 -7.70 10.52
N PHE A 16 -19.35 -7.99 11.05
CA PHE A 16 -18.10 -7.85 10.29
C PHE A 16 -18.02 -8.85 9.12
N SER A 17 -18.53 -10.07 9.28
CA SER A 17 -18.55 -11.05 8.19
C SER A 17 -19.48 -10.66 7.03
N ALA A 18 -20.61 -9.99 7.32
CA ALA A 18 -21.54 -9.52 6.29
C ALA A 18 -20.97 -8.35 5.45
N PHE A 19 -20.04 -7.57 6.01
CA PHE A 19 -19.39 -6.46 5.30
C PHE A 19 -18.32 -6.92 4.30
N LEU A 20 -17.75 -8.12 4.49
CA LEU A 20 -16.70 -8.65 3.61
C LEU A 20 -17.23 -9.32 2.32
N LEU A 21 -18.54 -9.59 2.23
CA LEU A 21 -19.18 -10.21 1.06
C LEU A 21 -19.75 -9.21 0.05
N SER A 22 -19.73 -7.90 0.34
CA SER A 22 -20.31 -6.86 -0.53
C SER A 22 -19.30 -6.19 -1.46
N CYS A 23 -18.22 -6.88 -1.84
CA CYS A 23 -17.37 -6.47 -2.96
C CYS A 23 -17.60 -7.42 -4.13
N SER A 24 -18.83 -7.49 -4.62
CA SER A 24 -19.11 -8.05 -5.93
C SER A 24 -18.73 -6.97 -6.95
N LYS A 25 -17.47 -7.02 -7.42
CA LYS A 25 -17.03 -6.26 -8.60
C LYS A 25 -18.00 -6.65 -9.73
N LYS A 26 -18.71 -5.68 -10.31
CA LYS A 26 -19.47 -5.91 -11.55
C LYS A 26 -18.45 -6.30 -12.62
N GLU A 27 -18.57 -7.51 -13.15
CA GLU A 27 -17.90 -7.90 -14.39
C GLU A 27 -18.63 -7.15 -15.51
N GLU A 28 -17.99 -6.10 -16.02
CA GLU A 28 -18.38 -5.51 -17.29
C GLU A 28 -18.05 -6.52 -18.40
N GLU A 29 -19.00 -6.71 -19.32
CA GLU A 29 -18.90 -7.62 -20.45
C GLU A 29 -17.63 -7.34 -21.25
N SER A 30 -16.67 -8.26 -21.18
CA SER A 30 -15.52 -8.29 -22.06
C SER A 30 -16.02 -8.47 -23.50
N THR A 31 -16.04 -7.39 -24.28
CA THR A 31 -16.20 -7.50 -25.72
C THR A 31 -14.97 -8.23 -26.25
N SER A 32 -15.19 -9.32 -26.97
CA SER A 32 -14.10 -10.15 -27.50
C SER A 32 -13.24 -9.32 -28.45
N VAL A 33 -12.02 -9.00 -28.03
CA VAL A 33 -10.98 -8.42 -28.91
C VAL A 33 -10.68 -9.43 -30.01
N SER A 34 -10.61 -8.99 -31.27
CA SER A 34 -10.21 -9.90 -32.35
C SER A 34 -8.76 -10.32 -32.14
N ALA A 35 -8.41 -11.57 -32.48
CA ALA A 35 -7.06 -12.10 -32.27
C ALA A 35 -5.98 -11.26 -32.99
N GLU A 36 -6.34 -10.61 -34.10
CA GLU A 36 -5.48 -9.73 -34.88
C GLU A 36 -5.22 -8.39 -34.17
N GLU A 37 -6.24 -7.77 -33.57
CA GLU A 37 -6.09 -6.54 -32.77
C GLU A 37 -5.29 -6.80 -31.49
N ALA A 38 -5.55 -7.91 -30.81
CA ALA A 38 -4.81 -8.31 -29.63
C ALA A 38 -3.33 -8.50 -29.96
N SER A 39 -3.00 -9.28 -30.99
CA SER A 39 -1.61 -9.51 -31.40
C SER A 39 -0.88 -8.23 -31.83
N GLY A 40 -1.59 -7.30 -32.49
CA GLY A 40 -1.05 -5.99 -32.83
C GLY A 40 -0.70 -5.16 -31.59
N LEU A 41 -1.63 -5.08 -30.62
CA LEU A 41 -1.42 -4.36 -29.36
C LEU A 41 -0.30 -5.00 -28.52
N GLU A 42 -0.27 -6.34 -28.43
CA GLU A 42 0.81 -7.08 -27.78
C GLU A 42 2.18 -6.71 -28.36
N GLY A 43 2.29 -6.66 -29.70
CA GLY A 43 3.52 -6.30 -30.38
C GLY A 43 3.95 -4.85 -30.11
N VAL A 44 3.01 -3.91 -30.14
CA VAL A 44 3.30 -2.48 -29.86
C VAL A 44 3.78 -2.31 -28.42
N ILE A 45 3.06 -2.89 -27.46
CA ILE A 45 3.36 -2.79 -26.03
C ILE A 45 4.68 -3.49 -25.69
N THR A 46 4.93 -4.66 -26.26
CA THR A 46 6.19 -5.39 -26.08
C THR A 46 7.38 -4.57 -26.57
N ASN A 47 7.29 -3.99 -27.77
CA ASN A 47 8.36 -3.15 -28.31
C ASN A 47 8.58 -1.90 -27.47
N TYR A 48 7.51 -1.23 -27.04
CA TYR A 48 7.58 -0.05 -26.18
C TYR A 48 8.25 -0.37 -24.84
N PHE A 49 7.85 -1.47 -24.20
CA PHE A 49 8.45 -1.94 -22.95
C PHE A 49 9.94 -2.25 -23.13
N GLN A 50 10.33 -2.98 -24.18
CA GLN A 50 11.73 -3.31 -24.45
C GLN A 50 12.59 -2.08 -24.72
N GLN A 51 12.05 -1.06 -25.39
CA GLN A 51 12.77 0.20 -25.61
C GLN A 51 13.07 0.88 -24.27
N ILE A 52 12.10 0.95 -23.35
CA ILE A 52 12.29 1.54 -22.02
C ILE A 52 13.24 0.70 -21.17
N GLU A 53 13.11 -0.62 -21.20
CA GLU A 53 13.97 -1.52 -20.43
C GLU A 53 15.44 -1.37 -20.85
N ALA A 54 15.69 -1.24 -22.15
CA ALA A 54 17.03 -1.06 -22.72
C ALA A 54 17.68 0.29 -22.38
N GLN A 55 16.93 1.26 -21.86
CA GLN A 55 17.48 2.54 -21.44
C GLN A 55 18.30 2.39 -20.15
N ASP A 56 19.48 3.01 -20.15
CA ASP A 56 20.24 3.24 -18.92
C ASP A 56 19.61 4.35 -18.06
N ASP A 57 20.13 4.50 -16.84
CA ASP A 57 19.60 5.47 -15.87
C ASP A 57 19.66 6.92 -16.37
N GLU A 58 20.66 7.28 -17.20
CA GLU A 58 20.82 8.63 -17.76
C GLU A 58 19.78 8.88 -18.87
N GLN A 59 19.63 7.93 -19.80
CA GLN A 59 18.64 7.99 -20.88
C GLN A 59 17.20 8.01 -20.37
N LEU A 60 16.93 7.24 -19.29
CA LEU A 60 15.64 7.26 -18.63
C LEU A 60 15.37 8.62 -17.97
N GLU A 61 16.38 9.24 -17.37
CA GLU A 61 16.29 10.59 -16.78
C GLU A 61 16.10 11.67 -17.84
N GLU A 62 16.75 11.56 -19.01
CA GLU A 62 16.48 12.41 -20.16
C GLU A 62 15.04 12.28 -20.65
N SER A 63 14.51 11.05 -20.73
CA SER A 63 13.14 10.77 -21.14
C SER A 63 12.12 11.38 -20.17
N ILE A 64 12.36 11.26 -18.86
CA ILE A 64 11.55 11.89 -17.80
C ILE A 64 11.57 13.43 -17.95
N ASN A 65 12.76 14.01 -18.16
CA ASN A 65 12.90 15.46 -18.33
C ASN A 65 12.22 15.96 -19.62
N SER A 66 12.24 15.16 -20.68
CA SER A 66 11.55 15.45 -21.94
C SER A 66 10.04 15.46 -21.75
N ALA A 67 9.49 14.42 -21.11
CA ALA A 67 8.07 14.33 -20.76
C ALA A 67 7.62 15.51 -19.87
N TYR A 68 8.46 15.89 -18.89
CA TYR A 68 8.20 17.06 -18.04
C TYR A 68 8.13 18.36 -18.86
N LYS A 69 9.06 18.58 -19.80
CA LYS A 69 9.08 19.76 -20.67
C LYS A 69 7.90 19.78 -21.64
N ALA A 70 7.49 18.61 -22.15
CA ALA A 70 6.34 18.44 -23.02
C ALA A 70 4.99 18.55 -22.27
N LYS A 71 5.00 18.59 -20.93
CA LYS A 71 3.82 18.55 -20.05
C LYS A 71 2.99 17.27 -20.23
N GLU A 72 3.68 16.18 -20.53
CA GLU A 72 3.10 14.85 -20.65
C GLU A 72 3.08 14.16 -19.28
N GLU A 73 2.12 14.53 -18.44
CA GLU A 73 2.06 14.07 -17.04
C GLU A 73 2.00 12.56 -16.91
N LEU A 74 1.27 11.88 -17.80
CA LEU A 74 1.13 10.43 -17.80
C LEU A 74 2.49 9.73 -17.99
N PHE A 75 3.26 10.14 -19.00
CA PHE A 75 4.59 9.58 -19.26
C PHE A 75 5.59 9.98 -18.17
N TYR A 76 5.56 11.23 -17.71
CA TYR A 76 6.40 11.70 -16.61
C TYR A 76 6.19 10.85 -15.35
N ASN A 77 4.93 10.61 -14.97
CA ASN A 77 4.60 9.82 -13.78
C ASN A 77 5.00 8.35 -13.95
N ALA A 78 4.70 7.75 -15.12
CA ALA A 78 5.02 6.36 -15.40
C ALA A 78 6.53 6.10 -15.39
N LEU A 79 7.30 6.91 -16.12
CA LEU A 79 8.76 6.78 -16.20
C LEU A 79 9.45 7.10 -14.87
N SER A 80 8.96 8.11 -14.14
CA SER A 80 9.48 8.42 -12.80
C SER A 80 9.23 7.28 -11.81
N ASN A 81 8.04 6.67 -11.85
CA ASN A 81 7.73 5.50 -11.03
C ASN A 81 8.63 4.31 -11.40
N TYR A 82 8.78 4.04 -12.70
CA TYR A 82 9.65 2.99 -13.19
C TYR A 82 11.11 3.20 -12.76
N LYS A 83 11.67 4.41 -12.90
CA LYS A 83 13.04 4.72 -12.42
C LYS A 83 13.22 4.43 -10.93
N ASN A 84 12.23 4.80 -10.12
CA ASN A 84 12.28 4.58 -8.67
C ASN A 84 12.19 3.09 -8.32
N THR A 85 11.41 2.32 -9.07
CA THR A 85 11.17 0.89 -8.82
C THR A 85 12.20 -0.02 -9.49
N LYS A 86 12.87 0.40 -10.58
CA LYS A 86 13.88 -0.37 -11.35
C LYS A 86 14.98 -0.92 -10.44
N LYS A 87 15.41 -0.14 -9.44
CA LYS A 87 16.42 -0.55 -8.43
C LYS A 87 16.01 -1.79 -7.61
N ASP A 88 14.70 -1.98 -7.43
CA ASP A 88 14.15 -3.06 -6.63
C ASP A 88 13.79 -4.31 -7.46
N LEU A 89 13.74 -4.19 -8.79
CA LEU A 89 13.42 -5.29 -9.71
C LEU A 89 14.59 -6.25 -9.95
N GLY A 90 15.82 -5.72 -10.02
CA GLY A 90 17.01 -6.50 -10.42
C GLY A 90 17.18 -6.54 -11.93
N GLU A 91 17.93 -7.51 -12.44
CA GLU A 91 18.19 -7.68 -13.88
C GLU A 91 16.95 -8.24 -14.59
N PHE A 92 16.60 -7.68 -15.75
CA PHE A 92 15.52 -8.18 -16.58
C PHE A 92 15.86 -9.57 -17.15
N GLN A 93 14.89 -10.49 -17.14
CA GLN A 93 15.06 -11.85 -17.66
C GLN A 93 14.26 -12.07 -18.94
N GLU A 94 12.93 -11.99 -18.84
CA GLU A 94 12.02 -12.33 -19.94
C GLU A 94 10.64 -11.69 -19.77
N ILE A 95 9.87 -11.64 -20.86
CA ILE A 95 8.44 -11.33 -20.84
C ILE A 95 7.71 -12.66 -20.77
N GLU A 96 6.96 -12.91 -19.70
CA GLU A 96 6.25 -14.18 -19.49
C GLU A 96 4.93 -14.22 -20.25
N LYS A 97 4.19 -13.10 -20.22
CA LYS A 97 2.83 -13.04 -20.76
C LYS A 97 2.45 -11.60 -21.11
N VAL A 98 1.58 -11.46 -22.10
CA VAL A 98 0.85 -10.23 -22.35
C VAL A 98 -0.64 -10.56 -22.34
N ASP A 99 -1.42 -9.85 -21.54
CA ASP A 99 -2.87 -9.98 -21.45
C ASP A 99 -3.50 -8.74 -22.08
N VAL A 100 -4.30 -8.93 -23.13
CA VAL A 100 -5.07 -7.84 -23.76
C VAL A 100 -6.55 -8.02 -23.47
N LYS A 101 -7.19 -6.95 -23.01
CA LYS A 101 -8.62 -6.88 -22.73
C LYS A 101 -9.19 -5.61 -23.31
N LYS A 102 -10.48 -5.63 -23.68
CA LYS A 102 -11.24 -4.42 -23.98
C LYS A 102 -12.23 -4.19 -22.84
N GLU A 103 -12.14 -3.03 -22.21
CA GLU A 103 -13.04 -2.54 -21.16
C GLU A 103 -13.76 -1.30 -21.72
N GLY A 104 -14.97 -1.49 -22.23
CA GLY A 104 -15.73 -0.42 -22.90
C GLY A 104 -14.99 0.17 -24.10
N ASP A 105 -14.66 1.46 -24.01
CA ASP A 105 -13.96 2.24 -25.05
C ASP A 105 -12.43 2.30 -24.83
N THR A 106 -11.87 1.38 -24.04
CA THR A 106 -10.43 1.34 -23.74
C THR A 106 -9.87 -0.07 -23.90
N TYR A 107 -8.71 -0.18 -24.54
CA TYR A 107 -7.91 -1.40 -24.58
C TYR A 107 -6.96 -1.41 -23.39
N VAL A 108 -7.04 -2.42 -22.55
CA VAL A 108 -6.17 -2.62 -21.40
C VAL A 108 -5.18 -3.73 -21.72
N VAL A 109 -3.89 -3.43 -21.61
CA VAL A 109 -2.80 -4.37 -21.85
C VAL A 109 -1.96 -4.49 -20.58
N ASP A 110 -1.89 -5.70 -20.04
CA ASP A 110 -1.04 -6.08 -18.91
C ASP A 110 0.12 -6.95 -19.43
N LEU A 111 1.33 -6.40 -19.45
CA LEU A 111 2.54 -7.15 -19.80
C LEU A 111 3.26 -7.59 -18.52
N HIS A 112 3.40 -8.90 -18.37
CA HIS A 112 4.08 -9.56 -17.26
C HIS A 112 5.54 -9.77 -17.60
N ALA A 113 6.42 -8.99 -16.98
CA ALA A 113 7.86 -9.08 -17.14
C ALA A 113 8.51 -9.67 -15.88
N LYS A 114 9.39 -10.64 -16.07
CA LYS A 114 10.15 -11.29 -15.00
C LYS A 114 11.51 -10.63 -14.84
N TYR A 115 11.82 -10.21 -13.62
CA TYR A 115 13.15 -9.74 -13.23
C TYR A 115 13.76 -10.67 -12.18
N ALA A 116 15.07 -10.52 -11.96
CA ALA A 116 15.85 -11.32 -11.01
C ALA A 116 15.29 -11.34 -9.58
N LYS A 117 14.74 -10.23 -9.10
CA LYS A 117 14.22 -10.15 -7.72
C LYS A 117 12.70 -10.35 -7.64
N ARG A 118 11.94 -9.92 -8.65
CA ARG A 118 10.47 -9.94 -8.65
C ARG A 118 9.89 -9.76 -10.05
N GLU A 119 8.59 -10.01 -10.18
CA GLU A 119 7.82 -9.72 -11.38
C GLU A 119 7.41 -8.24 -11.43
N LEU A 120 7.27 -7.71 -12.65
CA LEU A 120 6.77 -6.38 -12.95
C LEU A 120 5.59 -6.53 -13.89
N ILE A 121 4.46 -5.92 -13.55
CA ILE A 121 3.31 -5.80 -14.44
C ILE A 121 3.34 -4.41 -15.05
N PHE A 122 3.65 -4.33 -16.34
CA PHE A 122 3.50 -3.12 -17.11
C PHE A 122 2.05 -3.00 -17.58
N HIS A 123 1.33 -2.04 -17.02
CA HIS A 123 -0.07 -1.79 -17.30
C HIS A 123 -0.19 -0.59 -18.22
N ALA A 124 -0.80 -0.80 -19.38
CA ALA A 124 -1.05 0.24 -20.37
C ALA A 124 -2.51 0.19 -20.81
N ALA A 125 -3.22 1.28 -20.63
CA ALA A 125 -4.57 1.46 -21.13
C ALA A 125 -4.55 2.45 -22.30
N LEU A 126 -5.10 2.06 -23.44
CA LEU A 126 -5.14 2.82 -24.69
C LEU A 126 -6.59 3.14 -25.05
N HIS A 127 -6.86 4.37 -25.45
CA HIS A 127 -8.18 4.72 -25.98
C HIS A 127 -8.50 3.94 -27.26
N ASP A 128 -9.78 3.59 -27.43
CA ASP A 128 -10.33 2.93 -28.63
C ASP A 128 -9.98 3.66 -29.93
N ASP A 129 -9.92 4.99 -29.88
CA ASP A 129 -9.63 5.87 -31.01
C ASP A 129 -8.13 5.98 -31.35
N TYR A 130 -7.28 5.24 -30.64
CA TYR A 130 -5.81 5.28 -30.76
C TYR A 130 -5.21 6.67 -30.53
N SER A 131 -5.93 7.58 -29.84
CA SER A 131 -5.44 8.94 -29.54
C SER A 131 -4.26 8.97 -28.57
N GLY A 132 -4.02 7.88 -27.85
CA GLY A 132 -2.91 7.71 -26.94
C GLY A 132 -3.27 6.86 -25.72
N PHE A 133 -2.33 6.78 -24.77
CA PHE A 133 -2.54 6.08 -23.50
C PHE A 133 -3.43 6.90 -22.58
N SER A 134 -4.45 6.26 -22.01
CA SER A 134 -5.27 6.79 -20.92
C SER A 134 -4.61 6.56 -19.56
N GLU A 135 -3.96 5.39 -19.40
CA GLU A 135 -3.21 5.02 -18.19
C GLU A 135 -1.92 4.31 -18.57
N LEU A 136 -0.86 4.57 -17.81
CA LEU A 136 0.44 3.93 -18.00
C LEU A 136 1.13 3.78 -16.64
N SER A 137 1.49 2.56 -16.28
CA SER A 137 2.17 2.31 -15.01
C SER A 137 3.04 1.06 -15.04
N PHE A 138 4.09 1.09 -14.22
CA PHE A 138 5.02 -0.03 -14.02
C PHE A 138 4.85 -0.50 -12.58
N ASN A 139 4.25 -1.68 -12.39
CA ASN A 139 3.79 -2.14 -11.08
C ASN A 139 4.59 -3.37 -10.62
N PRO A 140 5.58 -3.21 -9.72
CA PRO A 140 6.29 -4.35 -9.16
C PRO A 140 5.36 -5.23 -8.32
N VAL A 141 5.40 -6.54 -8.53
CA VAL A 141 4.62 -7.50 -7.77
C VAL A 141 5.36 -7.81 -6.47
N TYR A 142 4.91 -7.18 -5.39
CA TYR A 142 5.40 -7.48 -4.04
C TYR A 142 4.71 -8.71 -3.48
N SER A 143 5.49 -9.58 -2.84
CA SER A 143 4.97 -10.74 -2.12
C SER A 143 4.04 -10.30 -0.97
N LEU A 144 3.13 -11.18 -0.57
CA LEU A 144 2.25 -10.92 0.58
C LEU A 144 3.05 -10.61 1.85
N SER A 145 4.18 -11.30 2.07
CA SER A 145 5.08 -11.04 3.20
C SER A 145 5.70 -9.64 3.17
N GLU A 146 6.13 -9.16 2.01
CA GLU A 146 6.69 -7.81 1.87
C GLU A 146 5.62 -6.75 2.07
N LYS A 147 4.43 -6.94 1.49
CA LYS A 147 3.28 -6.04 1.70
C LYS A 147 2.87 -5.98 3.17
N LEU A 148 2.85 -7.13 3.85
CA LEU A 148 2.56 -7.21 5.28
C LEU A 148 3.64 -6.54 6.12
N PHE A 149 4.92 -6.72 5.79
CA PHE A 149 6.01 -6.08 6.52
C PHE A 149 5.99 -4.55 6.35
N ALA A 150 5.76 -4.06 5.12
CA ALA A 150 5.60 -2.64 4.85
C ALA A 150 4.37 -2.06 5.59
N ALA A 151 3.23 -2.74 5.56
CA ALA A 151 2.03 -2.34 6.29
C ALA A 151 2.26 -2.37 7.81
N PHE A 152 2.99 -3.37 8.32
CA PHE A 152 3.35 -3.50 9.73
C PHE A 152 4.28 -2.38 10.19
N GLN A 153 5.25 -1.98 9.36
CA GLN A 153 6.13 -0.86 9.65
C GLN A 153 5.32 0.44 9.77
N ASN A 154 4.40 0.69 8.83
CA ASN A 154 3.49 1.84 8.91
C ASN A 154 2.56 1.77 10.13
N MET A 155 2.10 0.57 10.51
CA MET A 155 1.33 0.35 11.74
C MET A 155 2.15 0.68 12.99
N ILE A 156 3.40 0.24 13.09
CA ILE A 156 4.27 0.55 14.23
C ILE A 156 4.53 2.05 14.32
N VAL A 157 4.89 2.70 13.20
CA VAL A 157 5.23 4.11 13.20
C VAL A 157 4.01 4.97 13.54
N GLY A 158 2.85 4.68 12.93
CA GLY A 158 1.62 5.42 13.17
C GLY A 158 0.96 5.06 14.52
N MET A 159 0.51 3.81 14.66
CA MET A 159 -0.27 3.37 15.81
C MET A 159 0.60 3.00 17.02
N GLY A 160 1.78 2.43 16.78
CA GLY A 160 2.71 2.04 17.85
C GLY A 160 3.25 3.23 18.63
N THR A 161 3.59 4.33 17.95
CA THR A 161 4.06 5.57 18.62
C THR A 161 3.01 6.15 19.55
N VAL A 162 1.75 6.23 19.11
CA VAL A 162 0.64 6.72 19.95
C VAL A 162 0.46 5.82 21.17
N PHE A 163 0.48 4.50 20.97
CA PHE A 163 0.38 3.54 22.07
C PHE A 163 1.52 3.70 23.09
N ALA A 164 2.77 3.85 22.62
CA ALA A 164 3.93 4.07 23.47
C ALA A 164 3.83 5.37 24.28
N VAL A 165 3.37 6.47 23.68
CA VAL A 165 3.17 7.75 24.36
C VAL A 165 2.11 7.64 25.46
N LEU A 166 0.99 6.95 25.20
CA LEU A 166 -0.06 6.75 26.20
C LEU A 166 0.44 5.91 27.39
N VAL A 167 1.18 4.83 27.12
CA VAL A 167 1.81 4.02 28.17
C VAL A 167 2.78 4.86 28.99
N PHE A 168 3.58 5.70 28.34
CA PHE A 168 4.53 6.58 29.01
C PHE A 168 3.86 7.62 29.92
N ILE A 169 2.79 8.27 29.45
CA ILE A 169 2.02 9.23 30.27
C ILE A 169 1.34 8.52 31.45
N ALA A 170 0.74 7.35 31.22
CA ALA A 170 0.14 6.56 32.30
C ALA A 170 1.18 6.16 33.36
N TRP A 171 2.39 5.84 32.93
CA TRP A 171 3.51 5.54 33.82
C TRP A 171 3.94 6.77 34.65
N ILE A 172 4.08 7.94 34.04
CA ILE A 172 4.39 9.20 34.75
C ILE A 172 3.32 9.51 35.82
N ILE A 173 2.04 9.42 35.46
CA ILE A 173 0.93 9.66 36.40
C ILE A 173 0.99 8.67 37.58
N SER A 174 1.36 7.41 37.32
CA SER A 174 1.52 6.40 38.37
C SER A 174 2.62 6.76 39.38
N LEU A 175 3.71 7.37 38.93
CA LEU A 175 4.80 7.85 39.80
C LEU A 175 4.32 8.98 40.72
N PHE A 176 3.59 9.97 40.18
CA PHE A 176 3.00 11.04 40.99
C PHE A 176 1.98 10.51 42.00
N ALA A 177 1.16 9.54 41.60
CA ALA A 177 0.23 8.87 42.51
C ALA A 177 0.95 8.12 43.64
N HIS A 178 2.13 7.55 43.38
CA HIS A 178 2.93 6.91 44.42
C HIS A 178 3.49 7.92 45.42
N LEU A 179 3.98 9.07 44.94
CA LEU A 179 4.48 10.15 45.78
C LEU A 179 3.40 10.71 46.70
N HIS A 180 2.21 10.99 46.15
CA HIS A 180 1.07 11.48 46.92
C HIS A 180 0.64 10.51 48.02
N ARG A 181 0.58 9.20 47.73
CA ARG A 181 0.27 8.17 48.75
C ARG A 181 1.32 8.08 49.85
N TRP A 182 2.56 8.49 49.58
CA TRP A 182 3.63 8.48 50.57
C TRP A 182 3.55 9.69 51.51
N GLU A 183 3.27 10.88 50.97
CA GLU A 183 3.01 12.09 51.75
C GLU A 183 1.79 11.94 52.66
N VAL A 184 0.67 11.43 52.13
CA VAL A 184 -0.55 11.19 52.92
C VAL A 184 -0.28 10.20 54.06
N ARG A 185 0.46 9.12 53.81
CA ARG A 185 0.84 8.15 54.85
C ARG A 185 1.74 8.74 55.92
N GLN A 186 2.69 9.61 55.57
CA GLN A 186 3.51 10.30 56.56
C GLN A 186 2.71 11.31 57.39
N ALA A 187 1.80 12.08 56.75
CA ALA A 187 0.94 13.02 57.46
C ALA A 187 0.02 12.32 58.46
N GLU A 188 -0.56 11.18 58.08
CA GLU A 188 -1.44 10.40 58.95
C GLU A 188 -0.68 9.74 60.11
N LYS A 189 0.56 9.29 59.90
CA LYS A 189 1.45 8.82 60.97
C LYS A 189 1.75 9.92 61.98
N ARG A 190 2.16 11.11 61.51
CA ARG A 190 2.44 12.27 62.39
C ARG A 190 1.21 12.70 63.20
N ARG A 191 0.01 12.67 62.59
CA ARG A 191 -1.24 12.97 63.31
C ARG A 191 -1.52 11.96 64.42
N LYS A 192 -1.36 10.66 64.14
CA LYS A 192 -1.55 9.58 65.13
C LYS A 192 -0.52 9.62 66.26
N GLU A 193 0.72 10.03 65.98
CA GLU A 193 1.75 10.24 67.01
C GLU A 193 1.41 11.42 67.92
N MET A 194 0.95 12.55 67.37
CA MET A 194 0.48 13.69 68.18
C MET A 194 -0.74 13.33 69.04
N GLU A 195 -1.72 12.61 68.51
CA GLU A 195 -2.90 12.16 69.30
C GLU A 195 -2.51 11.21 70.44
N ARG A 196 -1.45 10.42 70.29
CA ARG A 196 -0.92 9.55 71.35
C ARG A 196 -0.10 10.30 72.39
N ALA A 197 0.53 11.41 72.03
CA ALA A 197 1.31 12.24 72.96
C ALA A 197 0.44 13.16 73.84
N VAL A 198 -0.83 13.37 73.46
CA VAL A 198 -1.82 14.20 74.19
C VAL A 198 -2.72 13.34 75.11
N ARG A 199 -2.66 12.01 75.02
CA ARG A 199 -3.28 11.07 75.95
C ARG A 199 -2.31 10.66 77.05
#